data_AF-A0A382Z1V3-F1
#
_entry.id   AF-A0A382Z1V3-F1
#
_cell.length_a   1.000
_cell.length_b   1.000
_cell.length_c   1.000
_cell.angle_alpha   90.00
_cell.angle_beta   90.00
_cell.angle_gamma   90.00
#
_symmetry.space_group_name_H-M   'P 1'
#
loop_
_entity.id
_entity.type
_entity.pdbx_description
1 polymer ?
#
loop_
_entity_poly.entity_id
_entity_poly.type
_entity_poly.pdbx_seq_one_letter_code
_entity_poly.pdbx_strand_id
1 'polypeptide(L)'
;MVTEAINSQPDFEPQIIDFAQQTSIQEKAPKQTPKYLCPRCSTKLIIGYDEPECSTCGYVDYEYEPPTKINDKSILSSATKFILRYIGDFENLSNTTANVKIIRVKNRVVYSVECPFCSNLMEQSSLSGKRAEIREQRYKCEKGHRVSLLPNKKYKGLGWK
;
A
#
# COMPACT_ATOMS: atom_id res chain seq x y z
N MET A 1 43.07 64.07 -57.86
CA MET A 1 43.43 63.20 -56.72
C MET A 1 42.61 61.93 -56.91
N VAL A 2 43.11 60.89 -57.62
CA VAL A 2 44.02 59.79 -57.17
C VAL A 2 43.23 58.88 -56.20
N THR A 3 42.95 57.57 -56.35
CA THR A 3 43.58 56.37 -56.98
C THR A 3 42.54 55.21 -56.94
N GLU A 4 42.45 54.34 -57.95
CA GLU A 4 42.88 52.92 -57.98
C GLU A 4 42.73 52.08 -56.69
N ALA A 5 42.07 50.90 -56.78
CA ALA A 5 42.62 49.56 -56.47
C ALA A 5 41.53 48.53 -56.01
N ILE A 6 41.36 47.40 -56.75
CA ILE A 6 41.76 46.00 -56.39
C ILE A 6 40.79 45.34 -55.39
N ASN A 7 39.86 44.49 -55.81
CA ASN A 7 40.01 43.05 -56.11
C ASN A 7 40.50 42.20 -54.92
N SER A 8 39.59 41.55 -54.20
CA SER A 8 39.78 40.20 -53.62
C SER A 8 38.57 39.79 -52.79
N GLN A 9 37.79 38.83 -53.29
CA GLN A 9 36.91 38.00 -52.46
C GLN A 9 37.77 37.14 -51.53
N PRO A 10 37.42 36.99 -50.25
CA PRO A 10 37.82 35.81 -49.50
C PRO A 10 36.72 34.75 -49.61
N ASP A 11 37.07 33.66 -50.31
CA ASP A 11 36.39 32.37 -50.24
C ASP A 11 36.25 31.93 -48.78
N PHE A 12 35.04 31.99 -48.24
CA PHE A 12 34.69 31.29 -47.01
C PHE A 12 34.04 29.96 -47.40
N GLU A 13 34.87 28.93 -47.56
CA GLU A 13 34.40 27.54 -47.54
C GLU A 13 33.67 27.31 -46.21
N PRO A 14 32.46 26.73 -46.22
CA PRO A 14 31.81 26.32 -44.99
C PRO A 14 32.65 25.20 -44.36
N GLN A 15 33.16 25.45 -43.15
CA GLN A 15 33.77 24.40 -42.36
C GLN A 15 32.70 23.33 -42.08
N ILE A 16 32.87 22.17 -42.71
CA ILE A 16 32.11 20.97 -42.41
C ILE A 16 32.46 20.61 -40.97
N ILE A 17 31.55 20.86 -40.04
CA ILE A 17 31.66 20.34 -38.68
C ILE A 17 31.40 18.85 -38.80
N ASP A 18 32.47 18.05 -38.71
CA ASP A 18 32.37 16.60 -38.71
C ASP A 18 31.42 16.18 -37.59
N PHE A 19 30.28 15.65 -38.01
CA PHE A 19 29.26 15.07 -37.16
C PHE A 19 29.88 13.81 -36.55
N ALA A 20 30.58 13.97 -35.42
CA ALA A 20 31.12 12.87 -34.68
C ALA A 20 29.97 11.90 -34.39
N GLN A 21 30.05 10.74 -35.04
CA GLN A 21 29.14 9.63 -34.85
C GLN A 21 29.03 9.38 -33.35
N GLN A 22 27.87 9.71 -32.76
CA GLN A 22 27.50 9.16 -31.47
C GLN A 22 27.26 7.67 -31.71
N THR A 23 28.35 6.90 -31.69
CA THR A 23 28.30 5.46 -31.47
C THR A 23 27.44 5.26 -30.24
N SER A 24 26.29 4.63 -30.44
CA SER A 24 25.38 4.22 -29.39
C SER A 24 26.17 3.44 -28.34
N ILE A 25 26.52 4.11 -27.25
CA ILE A 25 26.88 3.42 -26.02
C ILE A 25 25.57 2.74 -25.63
N GLN A 26 25.50 1.43 -25.88
CA GLN A 26 24.47 0.60 -25.31
C GLN A 26 24.68 0.66 -23.79
N GLU A 27 23.95 1.56 -23.13
CA GLU A 27 23.85 1.57 -21.68
C GLU A 27 23.26 0.22 -21.27
N LYS A 28 24.15 -0.67 -20.84
CA LYS A 28 23.84 -1.86 -20.08
C LYS A 28 22.86 -1.45 -19.00
N ALA A 29 21.62 -1.92 -19.11
CA ALA A 29 20.60 -1.73 -18.09
C ALA A 29 21.21 -1.97 -16.70
N PRO A 30 21.18 -0.98 -15.78
CA PRO A 30 21.77 -1.17 -14.48
C PRO A 30 21.04 -2.32 -13.78
N LYS A 31 21.86 -3.26 -13.27
CA LYS A 31 21.43 -4.34 -12.38
C LYS A 31 20.47 -3.75 -11.35
N GLN A 32 19.24 -4.26 -11.27
CA GLN A 32 18.21 -3.78 -10.37
C GLN A 32 18.76 -3.77 -8.93
N THR A 33 19.26 -2.61 -8.49
CA THR A 33 19.62 -2.40 -7.10
C THR A 33 18.30 -2.40 -6.32
N PRO A 34 18.25 -3.05 -5.16
CA PRO A 34 17.04 -3.00 -4.35
C PRO A 34 16.66 -1.53 -4.12
N LYS A 35 15.40 -1.16 -4.40
CA LYS A 35 14.84 0.23 -4.34
C LYS A 35 15.00 0.95 -2.99
N TYR A 36 15.61 0.32 -2.00
CA TYR A 36 15.91 0.90 -0.69
C TYR A 36 17.37 1.37 -0.55
N LEU A 37 18.21 1.18 -1.57
CA LEU A 37 19.61 1.62 -1.59
C LEU A 37 19.84 2.71 -2.63
N CYS A 38 20.63 3.71 -2.26
CA CYS A 38 21.05 4.79 -3.13
C CYS A 38 21.99 4.26 -4.24
N PRO A 39 21.72 4.54 -5.53
CA PRO A 39 22.58 4.10 -6.63
C PRO A 39 23.95 4.81 -6.67
N ARG A 40 24.08 5.98 -6.00
CA ARG A 40 25.32 6.77 -6.01
C ARG A 40 26.33 6.34 -4.94
N CYS A 41 25.86 6.05 -3.73
CA CYS A 41 26.74 5.77 -2.58
C CYS A 41 26.37 4.49 -1.84
N SER A 42 25.41 3.71 -2.32
CA SER A 42 24.91 2.47 -1.70
C SER A 42 24.39 2.61 -0.25
N THR A 43 24.22 3.84 0.25
CA THR A 43 23.56 4.11 1.53
C THR A 43 22.06 3.82 1.44
N LYS A 44 21.46 3.37 2.54
CA LYS A 44 20.01 3.19 2.64
C LYS A 44 19.25 4.52 2.45
N LEU A 45 18.23 4.52 1.58
CA LEU A 45 17.34 5.66 1.41
C LEU A 45 16.37 5.77 2.59
N ILE A 46 16.11 6.99 3.03
CA ILE A 46 15.17 7.32 4.11
C ILE A 46 13.93 7.91 3.45
N ILE A 47 12.77 7.29 3.69
CA ILE A 47 11.48 7.80 3.19
C ILE A 47 10.98 8.85 4.18
N GLY A 48 10.81 10.08 3.71
CA GLY A 48 10.14 11.15 4.43
C GLY A 48 8.62 11.03 4.31
N TYR A 49 7.99 12.09 3.80
CA TYR A 49 6.55 12.10 3.55
C TYR A 49 6.16 11.33 2.28
N ASP A 50 6.80 11.66 1.15
CA ASP A 50 6.38 11.11 -0.16
C ASP A 50 7.55 10.51 -0.96
N GLU A 51 8.79 10.94 -0.71
CA GLU A 51 9.96 10.57 -1.52
C GLU A 51 11.10 9.98 -0.68
N PRO A 52 11.83 8.97 -1.19
CA PRO A 52 13.03 8.43 -0.56
C PRO A 52 14.26 9.30 -0.87
N GLU A 53 14.90 9.81 0.17
CA GLU A 53 16.11 10.64 0.09
C GLU A 53 17.32 9.92 0.70
N CYS A 54 18.49 10.10 0.08
CA CYS A 54 19.77 9.67 0.62
C CYS A 54 20.40 10.76 1.48
N SER A 55 20.51 10.52 2.80
CA SER A 55 21.14 11.45 3.74
C SER A 55 22.64 11.72 3.50
N THR A 56 23.32 10.83 2.77
CA THR A 56 24.77 10.94 2.54
C THR A 56 25.14 11.73 1.28
N CYS A 57 24.33 11.65 0.22
CA CYS A 57 24.68 12.28 -1.08
C CYS A 57 23.54 13.09 -1.71
N GLY A 58 22.40 13.23 -1.02
CA GLY A 58 21.24 13.99 -1.50
C GLY A 58 20.56 13.39 -2.73
N TYR A 59 20.81 12.12 -3.05
CA TYR A 59 20.07 11.43 -4.11
C TYR A 59 18.60 11.27 -3.69
N VAL A 60 17.69 11.63 -4.58
CA VAL A 60 16.23 11.45 -4.44
C VAL A 60 15.75 10.56 -5.57
N ASP A 61 14.91 9.57 -5.25
CA ASP A 61 14.27 8.71 -6.25
C ASP A 61 12.90 9.26 -6.65
N TYR A 62 12.85 10.00 -7.76
CA TYR A 62 11.59 10.53 -8.31
C TYR A 62 10.74 9.48 -9.03
N GLU A 63 11.29 8.29 -9.31
CA GLU A 63 10.55 7.17 -9.90
C GLU A 63 9.87 6.31 -8.81
N TYR A 64 10.00 6.71 -7.55
CA TYR A 64 9.35 6.04 -6.44
C TYR A 64 7.84 6.28 -6.46
N GLU A 65 7.10 5.26 -6.87
CA GLU A 65 5.66 5.19 -6.60
C GLU A 65 5.42 4.63 -5.20
N PRO A 66 4.82 5.40 -4.27
CA PRO A 66 4.49 4.87 -2.96
C PRO A 66 3.55 3.66 -3.13
N PRO A 67 3.75 2.58 -2.36
CA PRO A 67 2.87 1.43 -2.46
C PRO A 67 1.44 1.86 -2.12
N THR A 68 0.54 1.77 -3.10
CA THR A 68 -0.92 2.02 -2.96
C THR A 68 -1.63 1.04 -2.04
N LYS A 69 -0.89 0.14 -1.38
CA LYS A 69 -1.41 -0.69 -0.30
C LYS A 69 -1.63 0.20 0.92
N ILE A 70 -2.76 0.89 0.88
CA ILE A 70 -3.44 1.43 2.05
C ILE A 70 -3.57 0.27 3.01
N ASN A 71 -2.63 0.20 3.96
CA ASN A 71 -2.74 -0.44 5.25
C ASN A 71 -3.88 -1.48 5.35
N ASP A 72 -3.52 -2.76 5.28
CA ASP A 72 -4.32 -3.92 5.66
C ASP A 72 -4.75 -3.92 7.16
N LYS A 73 -4.85 -2.74 7.77
CA LYS A 73 -5.09 -2.45 9.19
C LYS A 73 -6.56 -2.60 9.58
N SER A 74 -7.33 -3.46 8.93
CA SER A 74 -8.62 -3.89 9.51
C SER A 74 -8.42 -4.75 10.76
N ILE A 75 -7.16 -5.14 11.02
CA ILE A 75 -6.77 -6.01 12.11
C ILE A 75 -5.64 -5.35 12.90
N LEU A 76 -5.99 -4.59 13.95
CA LEU A 76 -5.04 -4.31 15.03
C LEU A 76 -4.94 -5.60 15.87
N SER A 77 -4.02 -6.50 15.50
CA SER A 77 -3.83 -7.79 16.17
C SER A 77 -2.76 -7.67 17.25
N SER A 78 -3.17 -7.80 18.51
CA SER A 78 -2.24 -8.08 19.61
C SER A 78 -2.43 -9.54 20.02
N ALA A 79 -1.59 -10.43 19.49
CA ALA A 79 -1.42 -11.87 19.75
C ALA A 79 -2.68 -12.78 19.63
N THR A 80 -3.80 -12.42 20.23
CA THR A 80 -5.07 -13.17 20.23
C THR A 80 -6.33 -12.28 20.25
N LYS A 81 -6.17 -10.97 20.40
CA LYS A 81 -7.26 -9.98 20.35
C LYS A 81 -7.25 -9.25 19.02
N PHE A 82 -8.44 -9.04 18.48
CA PHE A 82 -8.71 -8.45 17.18
C PHE A 82 -9.80 -7.39 17.34
N ILE A 83 -9.55 -6.22 16.78
CA ILE A 83 -10.58 -5.18 16.66
C ILE A 83 -11.07 -5.23 15.23
N LEU A 84 -12.33 -5.62 15.03
CA LEU A 84 -12.92 -5.79 13.72
C LEU A 84 -13.76 -4.56 13.36
N ARG A 85 -13.65 -4.12 12.10
CA ARG A 85 -14.47 -3.05 11.52
C ARG A 85 -15.75 -3.62 10.89
N TYR A 86 -16.78 -2.79 10.83
CA TYR A 86 -18.04 -3.12 10.18
C TYR A 86 -17.87 -3.22 8.66
N ILE A 87 -18.45 -4.25 8.05
CA ILE A 87 -18.40 -4.52 6.58
C ILE A 87 -19.80 -4.61 5.97
N GLY A 88 -20.86 -4.45 6.78
CA GLY A 88 -22.22 -4.55 6.26
C GLY A 88 -22.67 -3.30 5.48
N ASP A 89 -23.96 -3.27 5.18
CA ASP A 89 -24.55 -2.30 4.25
C ASP A 89 -24.96 -0.99 4.95
N PHE A 90 -24.96 -0.95 6.29
CA PHE A 90 -25.40 0.22 7.06
C PHE A 90 -24.23 1.16 7.38
N GLU A 91 -24.20 2.33 6.74
CA GLU A 91 -23.16 3.35 6.96
C GLU A 91 -23.10 3.87 8.40
N ASN A 92 -24.24 3.91 9.10
CA ASN A 92 -24.32 4.31 10.51
C ASN A 92 -23.46 3.45 11.44
N LEU A 93 -23.12 2.22 11.02
CA LEU A 93 -22.32 1.28 11.79
C LEU A 93 -20.85 1.22 11.33
N SER A 94 -20.46 2.01 10.33
CA SER A 94 -19.09 2.03 9.78
C SER A 94 -18.01 2.33 10.84
N ASN A 95 -18.35 3.21 11.79
CA ASN A 95 -17.44 3.63 12.85
C ASN A 95 -17.48 2.70 14.08
N THR A 96 -18.45 1.79 14.18
CA THR A 96 -18.52 0.85 15.30
C THR A 96 -17.53 -0.29 15.06
N THR A 97 -16.84 -0.68 16.14
CA THR A 97 -15.87 -1.78 16.11
C THR A 97 -16.28 -2.86 17.08
N ALA A 98 -16.04 -4.12 16.70
CA ALA A 98 -16.30 -5.27 17.54
C ALA A 98 -14.98 -5.83 18.05
N ASN A 99 -14.89 -6.03 19.37
CA ASN A 99 -13.75 -6.70 19.98
C ASN A 99 -13.95 -8.21 19.86
N VAL A 100 -12.96 -8.87 19.28
CA VAL A 100 -12.96 -10.32 19.08
C VAL A 100 -11.70 -10.91 19.67
N LYS A 101 -11.85 -11.94 20.49
CA LYS A 101 -10.75 -12.70 21.06
C LYS A 101 -10.78 -14.12 20.54
N ILE A 102 -9.62 -14.64 20.15
CA ILE A 102 -9.47 -16.07 19.86
C ILE A 102 -9.30 -16.82 21.18
N ILE A 103 -10.18 -17.79 21.41
CA ILE A 103 -10.14 -18.70 22.56
C ILE A 103 -10.03 -20.15 22.09
N ARG A 104 -9.32 -20.99 22.84
CA ARG A 104 -9.31 -22.44 22.62
C ARG A 104 -10.32 -23.09 23.53
N VAL A 105 -11.27 -23.82 22.93
CA VAL A 105 -12.27 -24.61 23.66
C VAL A 105 -12.03 -26.07 23.32
N LYS A 106 -11.54 -26.86 24.28
CA LYS A 106 -11.09 -28.24 24.05
C LYS A 106 -10.05 -28.29 22.91
N ASN A 107 -10.34 -29.04 21.84
CA ASN A 107 -9.42 -29.19 20.70
C ASN A 107 -9.73 -28.25 19.51
N ARG A 108 -10.59 -27.24 19.70
CA ARG A 108 -10.98 -26.28 18.64
C ARG A 108 -10.66 -24.84 19.02
N VAL A 109 -10.35 -24.05 18.00
CA VAL A 109 -10.18 -22.59 18.09
C VAL A 109 -11.51 -21.93 17.75
N VAL A 110 -12.00 -21.07 18.65
CA VAL A 110 -13.30 -20.38 18.53
C VAL A 110 -13.10 -18.89 18.77
N TYR A 111 -13.90 -18.06 18.11
CA TYR A 111 -13.92 -16.63 18.38
C TYR A 111 -14.92 -16.33 19.52
N SER A 112 -14.46 -15.57 20.50
CA SER A 112 -15.26 -14.92 21.53
C SER A 112 -15.47 -13.48 21.12
N VAL A 113 -16.73 -13.05 21.00
CA VAL A 113 -17.10 -11.72 20.50
C VAL A 113 -17.75 -10.94 21.62
N GLU A 114 -17.31 -9.70 21.82
CA GLU A 114 -18.00 -8.73 22.66
C GLU A 114 -18.99 -7.93 21.81
N CYS A 115 -20.20 -7.73 22.35
CA CYS A 115 -21.25 -7.00 21.67
C CYS A 115 -20.85 -5.52 21.51
N PRO A 116 -20.82 -4.96 20.29
CA PRO A 116 -20.41 -3.57 20.06
C PRO A 116 -21.37 -2.54 20.67
N PHE A 117 -22.58 -2.94 21.06
CA PHE A 117 -23.61 -2.06 21.62
C PHE A 117 -23.75 -2.17 23.14
N CYS A 118 -23.34 -3.30 23.73
CA CYS A 118 -23.59 -3.58 25.14
C CYS A 118 -22.35 -4.02 25.91
N SER A 119 -21.23 -4.23 25.22
CA SER A 119 -19.97 -4.71 25.77
C SER A 119 -20.05 -6.04 26.51
N ASN A 120 -21.16 -6.77 26.37
CA ASN A 120 -21.36 -8.11 26.94
C ASN A 120 -20.84 -9.18 25.98
N LEU A 121 -20.42 -10.31 26.53
CA LEU A 121 -20.05 -11.48 25.74
C LEU A 121 -21.25 -11.99 24.95
N MET A 122 -21.00 -12.37 23.70
CA MET A 122 -22.02 -12.94 22.83
C MET A 122 -21.85 -14.45 22.69
N GLU A 123 -22.97 -15.15 22.63
CA GLU A 123 -23.01 -16.59 22.42
C GLU A 123 -23.18 -16.92 20.93
N GLN A 124 -22.55 -18.01 20.49
CA GLN A 124 -22.66 -18.46 19.11
C GLN A 124 -24.06 -19.03 18.85
N SER A 125 -24.76 -18.48 17.86
CA SER A 125 -26.09 -18.92 17.46
C SER A 125 -26.06 -19.54 16.07
N SER A 126 -26.60 -20.75 15.92
CA SER A 126 -26.77 -21.41 14.61
C SER A 126 -28.05 -20.96 13.88
N LEU A 127 -28.98 -20.34 14.61
CA LEU A 127 -30.35 -20.10 14.18
C LEU A 127 -30.53 -18.67 13.64
N SER A 128 -30.30 -18.52 12.34
CA SER A 128 -30.96 -17.46 11.57
C SER A 128 -31.61 -18.15 10.37
N GLY A 129 -32.91 -17.93 10.18
CA GLY A 129 -33.73 -18.63 9.19
C GLY A 129 -33.30 -18.41 7.72
N LYS A 130 -32.28 -17.58 7.49
CA LYS A 130 -31.61 -17.42 6.21
C LYS A 130 -30.39 -18.35 6.14
N ARG A 131 -30.15 -18.96 4.98
CA ARG A 131 -28.95 -19.77 4.71
C ARG A 131 -27.70 -19.01 5.19
N ALA A 132 -26.84 -19.70 5.94
CA ALA A 132 -25.56 -19.14 6.36
C ALA A 132 -24.67 -18.92 5.13
N GLU A 133 -24.02 -17.77 5.05
CA GLU A 133 -22.97 -17.58 4.06
C GLU A 133 -21.77 -18.47 4.42
N ILE A 134 -20.98 -18.85 3.41
CA ILE A 134 -19.84 -19.74 3.60
C ILE A 134 -18.86 -19.10 4.59
N ARG A 135 -18.56 -19.83 5.69
CA ARG A 135 -17.71 -19.40 6.81
C ARG A 135 -18.26 -18.24 7.66
N GLU A 136 -19.55 -17.95 7.58
CA GLU A 136 -20.23 -17.02 8.49
C GLU A 136 -20.36 -17.61 9.89
N GLN A 137 -19.99 -16.84 10.91
CA GLN A 137 -20.20 -17.20 12.31
C GLN A 137 -21.10 -16.18 12.98
N ARG A 138 -22.26 -16.63 13.46
CA ARG A 138 -23.30 -15.75 14.01
C ARG A 138 -23.30 -15.77 15.53
N TYR A 139 -23.45 -14.59 16.12
CA TYR A 139 -23.44 -14.36 17.55
C TYR A 139 -24.69 -13.61 17.97
N LYS A 140 -25.22 -13.96 19.15
CA LYS A 140 -26.37 -13.29 19.75
C LYS A 140 -26.03 -12.87 21.20
N CYS A 141 -26.42 -11.65 21.55
CA CYS A 141 -26.37 -11.15 22.92
C CYS A 141 -27.71 -11.44 23.65
N GLU A 142 -27.68 -11.51 24.97
CA GLU A 142 -28.88 -11.64 25.81
C GLU A 142 -29.96 -10.58 25.51
N LYS A 143 -29.55 -9.32 25.25
CA LYS A 143 -30.45 -8.21 24.88
C LYS A 143 -31.04 -8.30 23.47
N GLY A 144 -30.66 -9.31 22.68
CA GLY A 144 -31.18 -9.53 21.33
C GLY A 144 -30.35 -8.97 20.17
N HIS A 145 -29.24 -8.27 20.44
CA HIS A 145 -28.29 -7.84 19.40
C HIS A 145 -27.66 -9.04 18.69
N ARG A 146 -27.44 -8.92 17.38
CA ARG A 146 -26.86 -9.95 16.52
C ARG A 146 -25.63 -9.41 15.81
N VAL A 147 -24.59 -10.22 15.72
CA VAL A 147 -23.34 -9.90 15.03
C VAL A 147 -22.91 -11.13 14.25
N SER A 148 -22.50 -10.93 13.00
CA SER A 148 -22.05 -12.00 12.12
C SER A 148 -20.60 -11.73 11.71
N LEU A 149 -19.70 -12.64 12.02
CA LEU A 149 -18.32 -12.59 11.57
C LEU A 149 -18.21 -13.24 10.19
N LEU A 150 -17.66 -12.50 9.24
CA LEU A 150 -17.50 -12.91 7.86
C LEU A 150 -16.07 -12.64 7.39
N PRO A 151 -15.46 -13.56 6.62
CA PRO A 151 -14.24 -13.24 5.91
C PRO A 151 -14.57 -12.15 4.88
N ASN A 152 -13.81 -11.06 4.92
CA ASN A 152 -13.98 -9.99 3.96
C ASN A 152 -13.47 -10.45 2.59
N LYS A 153 -14.26 -10.25 1.54
CA LYS A 153 -13.88 -10.61 0.16
C LYS A 153 -12.94 -9.56 -0.46
N LYS A 154 -13.09 -8.29 -0.06
CA LYS A 154 -12.31 -7.14 -0.58
C LYS A 154 -10.96 -7.02 0.11
N TYR A 155 -10.95 -7.16 1.43
CA TYR A 155 -9.74 -7.13 2.25
C TYR A 155 -9.42 -8.56 2.70
N LYS A 156 -8.17 -9.03 2.63
CA LYS A 156 -7.77 -10.37 3.11
C LYS A 156 -7.80 -10.44 4.66
N GLY A 157 -8.96 -10.25 5.25
CA GLY A 157 -9.14 -10.13 6.69
C GLY A 157 -10.53 -10.55 7.15
N LEU A 158 -10.74 -10.51 8.46
CA LEU A 158 -12.04 -10.77 9.09
C LEU A 158 -12.74 -9.44 9.34
N GLY A 159 -14.07 -9.41 9.31
CA GLY A 159 -14.81 -8.35 9.97
C GLY A 159 -16.24 -8.74 10.30
N TRP A 160 -17.03 -7.76 10.73
CA TRP A 160 -18.34 -8.02 11.31
C TRP A 160 -19.46 -7.30 10.56
N LYS A 161 -20.66 -7.90 10.59
CA LYS A 161 -21.91 -7.40 10.00
C LYS A 161 -23.07 -7.57 10.97
#